data_AF-A0A1J4K9Q6-F1
#
_entry.id   AF-A0A1J4K9Q6-F1
#
_cell.length_a   1.000
_cell.length_b   1.000
_cell.length_c   1.000
_cell.angle_alpha   90.00
_cell.angle_beta   90.00
_cell.angle_gamma   90.00
#
_symmetry.space_group_name_H-M   'P 1'
#
loop_
_entity.id
_entity.type
_entity.pdbx_description
1 polymer ?
#
loop_
_entity_poly.entity_id
_entity_poly.type
_entity_poly.pdbx_seq_one_letter_code
_entity_poly.pdbx_strand_id
1 'polypeptide(L)'
;MKHKILNISFAINTLILLCCIYGFCVLTLLDKYWVDSYENSAFFQNKTNLVNRAIILGIDGAGNLFNAEAPNIRNLMKNGIYTLNGKSVMPTISAECWGSIFYSVPPKTHKLTNHLVESRNMSNPSITSLFKLTRQNFPDSEIYSYATWKAFDIGFFENYVFNEIYARFNDSDVIQQGINCIKNKNPKLLFMYLGDVDRAGHHHVYQSEKYYQVLNDADKSILSVLQAMNEKHYFDDSLIIILSDHGGKGKRHGLGIKDMINVFFTAYSPHFPANMEISNYSIIDVSKIVAVSLGMAVPDDWIGKYPQELTEYFREKQRKFVEKSVNDYMNSTFFLSIFLRMKTFFNLVQIKARYYYHEFMLRSNL
;
A
#
# COMPACT_ATOMS: atom_id res chain seq x y z
N MET A 1 -50.69 54.66 -8.29
CA MET A 1 -49.24 54.59 -8.02
C MET A 1 -48.85 53.51 -7.01
N LYS A 2 -49.49 53.40 -5.83
CA LYS A 2 -49.18 52.37 -4.80
C LYS A 2 -49.14 50.91 -5.32
N HIS A 3 -50.10 50.49 -6.16
CA HIS A 3 -50.12 49.13 -6.72
C HIS A 3 -48.98 48.82 -7.71
N LYS A 4 -48.50 49.81 -8.50
CA LYS A 4 -47.35 49.61 -9.40
C LYS A 4 -46.04 49.43 -8.62
N ILE A 5 -45.90 50.14 -7.49
CA ILE A 5 -44.70 50.05 -6.63
C ILE A 5 -44.66 48.70 -5.89
N LEU A 6 -45.81 48.18 -5.42
CA LEU A 6 -45.88 46.84 -4.82
C LEU A 6 -45.47 45.73 -5.79
N ASN A 7 -45.94 45.79 -7.04
CA ASN A 7 -45.60 44.78 -8.06
C ASN A 7 -44.12 44.82 -8.46
N ILE A 8 -43.51 46.01 -8.51
CA ILE A 8 -42.07 46.14 -8.78
C ILE A 8 -41.25 45.58 -7.59
N SER A 9 -41.66 45.88 -6.36
CA SER A 9 -41.01 45.34 -5.15
C SER A 9 -41.11 43.81 -5.07
N PHE A 10 -42.27 43.25 -5.39
CA PHE A 10 -42.47 41.79 -5.43
C PHE A 10 -41.61 41.12 -6.52
N ALA A 11 -41.55 41.71 -7.71
CA ALA A 11 -40.72 41.21 -8.81
C ALA A 11 -39.22 41.25 -8.46
N ILE A 12 -38.74 42.33 -7.84
CA ILE A 12 -37.35 42.45 -7.38
C ILE A 12 -37.04 41.41 -6.30
N ASN A 13 -37.92 41.22 -5.31
CA ASN A 13 -37.71 40.22 -4.27
C ASN A 13 -37.71 38.78 -4.80
N THR A 14 -38.56 38.49 -5.79
CA THR A 14 -38.62 37.18 -6.44
C THR A 14 -37.36 36.90 -7.25
N LEU A 15 -36.85 37.92 -7.96
CA LEU A 15 -35.61 37.83 -8.72
C LEU A 15 -34.40 37.61 -7.80
N ILE A 16 -34.33 38.31 -6.67
CA ILE A 16 -33.27 38.12 -5.67
C ILE A 16 -33.31 36.69 -5.11
N LEU A 17 -34.50 36.17 -4.79
CA LEU A 17 -34.65 34.80 -4.28
C LEU A 17 -34.19 33.75 -5.31
N LEU A 18 -34.56 33.92 -6.58
CA LEU A 18 -34.14 33.03 -7.67
C LEU A 18 -32.63 33.10 -7.91
N CYS A 19 -32.01 34.28 -7.85
CA CYS A 19 -30.56 34.44 -7.92
C CYS A 19 -29.85 33.77 -6.74
N CYS A 20 -30.40 33.85 -5.52
CA CYS A 20 -29.86 33.16 -4.36
C CYS A 20 -29.96 31.62 -4.48
N ILE A 21 -31.09 31.10 -4.98
CA ILE A 21 -31.28 29.66 -5.23
C ILE A 21 -30.32 29.19 -6.33
N TYR A 22 -30.21 29.92 -7.44
CA TYR A 22 -29.29 29.60 -8.53
C TYR A 22 -27.83 29.64 -8.07
N GLY A 23 -27.43 30.68 -7.32
CA GLY A 23 -26.10 30.77 -6.73
C GLY A 23 -25.79 29.62 -5.77
N PHE A 24 -26.76 29.20 -4.96
CA PHE A 24 -26.64 28.03 -4.09
C PHE A 24 -26.49 26.73 -4.90
N CYS A 25 -27.31 26.52 -5.94
CA CYS A 25 -27.20 25.35 -6.82
C CYS A 25 -25.88 25.30 -7.60
N VAL A 26 -25.36 26.44 -8.05
CA VAL A 26 -24.07 26.52 -8.76
C VAL A 26 -22.92 26.23 -7.81
N LEU A 27 -22.97 26.75 -6.57
CA LEU A 27 -21.97 26.45 -5.55
C LEU A 27 -21.98 24.96 -5.18
N THR A 28 -23.14 24.33 -5.00
CA THR A 28 -23.21 22.89 -4.70
C THR A 28 -22.78 22.01 -5.87
N LEU A 29 -23.04 22.43 -7.13
CA LEU A 29 -22.55 21.72 -8.32
C LEU A 29 -21.04 21.88 -8.52
N LEU A 30 -20.49 23.07 -8.28
CA LEU A 30 -19.04 23.32 -8.33
C LEU A 30 -18.31 22.57 -7.21
N ASP A 31 -18.87 22.52 -6.00
CA ASP A 31 -18.33 21.73 -4.89
C ASP A 31 -18.33 20.25 -5.23
N LYS A 32 -19.41 19.72 -5.83
CA LYS A 32 -19.46 18.31 -6.25
C LYS A 32 -18.40 17.97 -7.30
N TYR A 33 -18.25 18.81 -8.33
CA TYR A 33 -17.22 18.61 -9.37
C TYR A 33 -15.79 18.75 -8.82
N TRP A 34 -15.59 19.69 -7.90
CA TRP A 34 -14.29 19.91 -7.27
C TRP A 34 -13.91 18.74 -6.36
N VAL A 35 -14.86 18.25 -5.56
CA VAL A 35 -14.74 17.03 -4.74
C VAL A 35 -14.46 15.81 -5.62
N ASP A 36 -15.21 15.60 -6.71
CA ASP A 36 -14.97 14.48 -7.63
C ASP A 36 -13.56 14.55 -8.27
N SER A 37 -13.05 15.74 -8.61
CA SER A 37 -11.69 15.90 -9.14
C SER A 37 -10.60 15.70 -8.07
N TYR A 38 -10.90 16.08 -6.82
CA TYR A 38 -9.99 15.99 -5.68
C TYR A 38 -9.89 14.56 -5.12
N GLU A 39 -11.02 13.84 -5.04
CA GLU A 39 -11.11 12.42 -4.69
C GLU A 39 -10.30 11.52 -5.64
N ASN A 40 -10.20 11.91 -6.91
CA ASN A 40 -9.47 11.18 -7.93
C ASN A 40 -8.01 11.65 -8.12
N SER A 41 -7.54 12.61 -7.31
CA SER A 41 -6.17 13.10 -7.44
C SER A 41 -5.15 12.08 -6.90
N ALA A 42 -4.15 11.74 -7.72
CA ALA A 42 -3.04 10.87 -7.35
C ALA A 42 -2.25 11.38 -6.12
N PHE A 43 -2.33 12.69 -5.85
CA PHE A 43 -1.65 13.37 -4.75
C PHE A 43 -2.20 12.99 -3.35
N PHE A 44 -3.49 12.64 -3.23
CA PHE A 44 -4.11 12.31 -1.93
C PHE A 44 -4.28 10.80 -1.67
N GLN A 45 -4.27 9.96 -2.72
CA GLN A 45 -4.18 8.50 -2.56
C GLN A 45 -2.91 8.05 -1.83
N ASN A 46 -1.94 8.95 -1.68
CA ASN A 46 -0.57 8.68 -1.26
C ASN A 46 -0.25 9.12 0.18
N LYS A 47 -1.22 9.40 1.07
CA LYS A 47 -0.92 9.69 2.51
C LYS A 47 -1.57 8.74 3.50
N THR A 48 -2.60 8.00 3.12
CA THR A 48 -3.41 7.17 4.04
C THR A 48 -3.01 5.69 4.06
N ASN A 49 -2.04 5.32 3.22
CA ASN A 49 -1.55 3.96 2.97
C ASN A 49 -0.03 3.85 3.05
N LEU A 50 0.68 4.95 3.32
CA LEU A 50 2.14 4.97 3.34
C LEU A 50 2.70 4.45 4.65
N VAL A 51 3.77 3.69 4.54
CA VAL A 51 4.55 3.20 5.67
C VAL A 51 5.97 3.77 5.58
N ASN A 52 6.66 3.78 6.73
CA ASN A 52 8.03 4.25 6.79
C ASN A 52 9.01 3.21 6.22
N ARG A 53 8.74 1.91 6.38
CA ARG A 53 9.65 0.84 5.96
C ARG A 53 8.94 -0.41 5.45
N ALA A 54 9.69 -1.27 4.76
CA ALA A 54 9.23 -2.57 4.30
C ALA A 54 10.18 -3.70 4.75
N ILE A 55 9.61 -4.81 5.23
CA ILE A 55 10.33 -6.01 5.62
C ILE A 55 9.76 -7.19 4.84
N ILE A 56 10.62 -7.91 4.11
CA ILE A 56 10.23 -8.99 3.21
C ILE A 56 10.95 -10.27 3.65
N LEU A 57 10.17 -11.29 4.01
CA LEU A 57 10.61 -12.61 4.43
C LEU A 57 10.24 -13.64 3.34
N GLY A 58 11.24 -14.11 2.62
CA GLY A 58 11.11 -15.15 1.60
C GLY A 58 11.34 -16.54 2.16
N ILE A 59 10.43 -17.48 1.86
CA ILE A 59 10.60 -18.90 2.14
C ILE A 59 10.62 -19.65 0.81
N ASP A 60 11.82 -20.02 0.37
CA ASP A 60 12.01 -20.70 -0.92
C ASP A 60 11.29 -22.06 -0.95
N GLY A 61 10.64 -22.36 -2.07
CA GLY A 61 10.01 -23.65 -2.31
C GLY A 61 8.79 -23.97 -1.42
N ALA A 62 8.32 -23.01 -0.61
CA ALA A 62 7.21 -23.23 0.32
C ALA A 62 5.84 -23.41 -0.35
N GLY A 63 5.75 -23.16 -1.67
CA GLY A 63 4.53 -23.32 -2.47
C GLY A 63 3.36 -22.54 -1.88
N ASN A 64 2.16 -23.09 -1.89
CA ASN A 64 1.02 -22.48 -1.21
C ASN A 64 0.86 -22.93 0.25
N LEU A 65 1.96 -23.27 0.92
CA LEU A 65 2.06 -23.95 2.22
C LEU A 65 1.60 -25.41 2.22
N PHE A 66 0.96 -25.92 1.17
CA PHE A 66 0.53 -27.32 1.03
C PHE A 66 -0.23 -27.88 2.25
N ASN A 67 -1.15 -27.12 2.83
CA ASN A 67 -1.88 -27.50 4.05
C ASN A 67 -1.04 -27.56 5.34
N ALA A 68 0.19 -27.05 5.35
CA ALA A 68 0.92 -26.84 6.60
C ALA A 68 0.12 -25.91 7.53
N GLU A 69 0.23 -26.19 8.83
CA GLU A 69 -0.43 -25.40 9.87
C GLU A 69 0.10 -23.96 9.86
N ALA A 70 1.42 -23.80 9.89
CA ALA A 70 2.14 -22.51 9.84
C ALA A 70 1.42 -21.39 10.63
N PRO A 71 1.15 -21.58 11.93
CA PRO A 71 0.23 -20.74 12.69
C PRO A 71 0.63 -19.26 12.71
N ASN A 72 1.93 -18.93 12.66
CA ASN A 72 2.38 -17.55 12.70
C ASN A 72 2.17 -16.84 11.36
N ILE A 73 2.46 -17.50 10.24
CA ILE A 73 2.12 -17.03 8.90
C ILE A 73 0.60 -16.88 8.75
N ARG A 74 -0.18 -17.86 9.21
CA ARG A 74 -1.66 -17.79 9.21
C ARG A 74 -2.18 -16.63 10.05
N ASN A 75 -1.55 -16.33 11.18
CA ASN A 75 -1.91 -15.19 11.99
C ASN A 75 -1.65 -13.87 11.23
N LEU A 76 -0.55 -13.76 10.49
CA LEU A 76 -0.30 -12.59 9.65
C LEU A 76 -1.36 -12.45 8.54
N MET A 77 -1.75 -13.56 7.91
CA MET A 77 -2.85 -13.59 6.92
C MET A 77 -4.16 -13.05 7.49
N LYS A 78 -4.54 -13.48 8.70
CA LYS A 78 -5.77 -13.00 9.37
C LYS A 78 -5.73 -11.50 9.69
N ASN A 79 -4.56 -10.93 9.88
CA ASN A 79 -4.39 -9.52 10.26
C ASN A 79 -4.06 -8.61 9.06
N GLY A 80 -3.96 -9.15 7.85
CA GLY A 80 -3.63 -8.37 6.66
C GLY A 80 -4.29 -8.90 5.39
N ILE A 81 -3.60 -8.73 4.28
CA ILE A 81 -4.00 -9.30 2.99
C ILE A 81 -3.29 -10.62 2.75
N TYR A 82 -3.91 -11.54 2.01
CA TYR A 82 -3.29 -12.83 1.72
C TYR A 82 -3.82 -13.48 0.45
N THR A 83 -3.09 -14.49 -0.03
CA THR A 83 -3.60 -15.48 -0.98
C THR A 83 -2.85 -16.80 -0.82
N LEU A 84 -3.53 -17.92 -1.06
CA LEU A 84 -2.94 -19.25 -1.22
C LEU A 84 -3.04 -19.75 -2.67
N ASN A 85 -3.58 -18.92 -3.55
CA ASN A 85 -3.83 -19.22 -4.95
C ASN A 85 -2.97 -18.36 -5.88
N GLY A 86 -1.95 -17.70 -5.30
CA GLY A 86 -1.00 -16.88 -6.03
C GLY A 86 -0.21 -17.68 -7.07
N LYS A 87 0.29 -16.99 -8.09
CA LYS A 87 1.02 -17.62 -9.20
C LYS A 87 2.46 -17.17 -9.29
N SER A 88 3.35 -18.15 -9.31
CA SER A 88 4.74 -17.98 -9.72
C SER A 88 4.84 -17.71 -11.24
N VAL A 89 6.07 -17.49 -11.70
CA VAL A 89 6.41 -17.33 -13.12
C VAL A 89 6.93 -18.64 -13.71
N MET A 90 7.14 -18.65 -15.03
CA MET A 90 7.72 -19.79 -15.74
C MET A 90 9.12 -19.46 -16.26
N PRO A 91 10.11 -20.36 -16.07
CA PRO A 91 10.04 -21.59 -15.26
C PRO A 91 9.96 -21.28 -13.75
N THR A 92 9.40 -22.21 -12.98
CA THR A 92 9.29 -22.10 -11.51
C THR A 92 10.63 -22.46 -10.83
N ILE A 93 11.69 -21.72 -11.17
CA ILE A 93 13.07 -21.90 -10.68
C ILE A 93 13.48 -20.63 -9.93
N SER A 94 14.23 -20.78 -8.83
CA SER A 94 14.47 -19.72 -7.86
C SER A 94 15.02 -18.41 -8.47
N ALA A 95 16.05 -18.41 -9.33
CA ALA A 95 16.55 -17.16 -9.92
C ALA A 95 15.53 -16.46 -10.82
N GLU A 96 14.77 -17.24 -11.59
CA GLU A 96 13.70 -16.78 -12.46
C GLU A 96 12.56 -16.16 -11.63
N CYS A 97 12.16 -16.83 -10.55
CA CYS A 97 11.10 -16.38 -9.65
C CYS A 97 11.52 -15.15 -8.83
N TRP A 98 12.64 -15.21 -8.11
CA TRP A 98 13.17 -14.10 -7.32
C TRP A 98 13.54 -12.90 -8.20
N GLY A 99 14.09 -13.13 -9.38
CA GLY A 99 14.30 -12.07 -10.36
C GLY A 99 12.99 -11.37 -10.73
N SER A 100 11.93 -12.14 -10.95
CA SER A 100 10.60 -11.58 -11.24
C SER A 100 9.99 -10.84 -10.04
N ILE A 101 10.23 -11.32 -8.82
CA ILE A 101 9.83 -10.64 -7.58
C ILE A 101 10.47 -9.26 -7.48
N PHE A 102 11.79 -9.14 -7.69
CA PHE A 102 12.52 -7.87 -7.48
C PHE A 102 12.49 -6.91 -8.65
N TYR A 103 12.38 -7.40 -9.88
CA TYR A 103 12.39 -6.56 -11.08
C TYR A 103 10.99 -6.32 -11.65
N SER A 104 9.96 -6.96 -11.09
CA SER A 104 8.56 -6.84 -11.52
C SER A 104 8.33 -7.08 -13.02
N VAL A 105 9.11 -7.98 -13.61
CA VAL A 105 9.06 -8.39 -15.02
C VAL A 105 9.28 -9.90 -15.13
N PRO A 106 8.84 -10.58 -16.20
CA PRO A 106 8.99 -12.03 -16.31
C PRO A 106 10.44 -12.46 -16.60
N PRO A 107 10.77 -13.75 -16.44
CA PRO A 107 12.12 -14.29 -16.66
C PRO A 107 12.73 -13.97 -18.03
N LYS A 108 11.91 -13.98 -19.08
CA LYS A 108 12.35 -13.60 -20.44
C LYS A 108 12.90 -12.17 -20.54
N THR A 109 12.49 -11.28 -19.65
CA THR A 109 12.87 -9.86 -19.65
C THR A 109 14.15 -9.65 -18.83
N HIS A 110 14.18 -10.12 -17.58
CA HIS A 110 15.37 -9.94 -16.72
C HIS A 110 16.49 -10.95 -16.99
N LYS A 111 16.19 -12.10 -17.61
CA LYS A 111 17.14 -13.13 -18.08
C LYS A 111 18.01 -13.76 -16.97
N LEU A 112 17.64 -13.58 -15.71
CA LEU A 112 18.35 -14.18 -14.58
C LEU A 112 18.05 -15.67 -14.52
N THR A 113 19.07 -16.48 -14.24
CA THR A 113 19.01 -17.93 -14.05
C THR A 113 19.96 -18.30 -12.92
N ASN A 114 19.76 -19.45 -12.26
CA ASN A 114 20.59 -19.89 -11.12
C ASN A 114 22.09 -19.84 -11.46
N HIS A 115 22.47 -20.35 -12.64
CA HIS A 115 23.86 -20.31 -13.10
C HIS A 115 24.41 -18.88 -13.20
N LEU A 116 23.63 -17.95 -13.74
CA LEU A 116 24.07 -16.58 -13.94
C LEU A 116 24.25 -15.83 -12.62
N VAL A 117 23.25 -15.93 -11.73
CA VAL A 117 23.29 -15.18 -10.45
C VAL A 117 24.33 -15.72 -9.48
N GLU A 118 24.78 -16.97 -9.63
CA GLU A 118 25.82 -17.57 -8.81
C GLU A 118 27.25 -17.35 -9.31
N SER A 119 27.43 -17.01 -10.59
CA SER A 119 28.76 -17.04 -11.24
C SER A 119 29.33 -15.67 -11.57
N ARG A 120 28.48 -14.65 -11.75
CA ARG A 120 28.95 -13.32 -12.11
C ARG A 120 27.98 -12.24 -11.64
N ASN A 121 28.51 -11.05 -11.43
CA ASN A 121 27.67 -9.88 -11.21
C ASN A 121 26.88 -9.58 -12.49
N MET A 122 25.58 -9.69 -12.39
CA MET A 122 24.63 -9.66 -13.52
C MET A 122 23.77 -8.40 -13.52
N SER A 123 24.10 -7.40 -12.69
CA SER A 123 23.28 -6.19 -12.56
C SER A 123 22.79 -5.72 -13.92
N ASN A 124 21.46 -5.65 -14.07
CA ASN A 124 20.84 -5.27 -15.33
C ASN A 124 20.49 -3.79 -15.24
N PRO A 125 21.38 -2.88 -15.69
CA PRO A 125 21.19 -1.45 -15.49
C PRO A 125 19.92 -0.94 -16.19
N SER A 126 19.41 -1.67 -17.17
CA SER A 126 18.25 -1.31 -17.98
C SER A 126 16.90 -1.61 -17.33
N ILE A 127 16.86 -2.38 -16.23
CA ILE A 127 15.62 -2.69 -15.51
C ILE A 127 15.85 -2.34 -14.04
N THR A 128 15.00 -1.50 -13.49
CA THR A 128 15.16 -1.05 -12.11
C THR A 128 14.67 -2.13 -11.14
N SER A 129 15.56 -2.64 -10.28
CA SER A 129 15.15 -3.54 -9.19
C SER A 129 14.46 -2.77 -8.06
N LEU A 130 13.69 -3.45 -7.21
CA LEU A 130 13.07 -2.88 -6.02
C LEU A 130 14.07 -2.17 -5.11
N PHE A 131 15.22 -2.79 -4.88
CA PHE A 131 16.26 -2.22 -4.04
C PHE A 131 16.87 -0.96 -4.69
N LYS A 132 17.15 -1.00 -6.00
CA LYS A 132 17.65 0.16 -6.74
C LYS A 132 16.65 1.31 -6.71
N LEU A 133 15.37 1.03 -6.91
CA LEU A 133 14.29 2.02 -6.78
C LEU A 133 14.26 2.62 -5.38
N THR A 134 14.41 1.79 -4.35
CA THR A 134 14.44 2.23 -2.95
C THR A 134 15.61 3.15 -2.68
N ARG A 135 16.82 2.80 -3.14
CA ARG A 135 18.01 3.66 -3.01
C ARG A 135 17.86 4.99 -3.77
N GLN A 136 17.21 4.99 -4.93
CA GLN A 136 16.97 6.22 -5.70
C GLN A 136 15.97 7.16 -5.01
N ASN A 137 14.90 6.63 -4.42
CA ASN A 137 13.88 7.42 -3.73
C ASN A 137 14.33 7.83 -2.32
N PHE A 138 15.19 7.03 -1.68
CA PHE A 138 15.67 7.25 -0.32
C PHE A 138 17.20 7.07 -0.21
N PRO A 139 18.00 8.04 -0.72
CA PRO A 139 19.46 7.90 -0.80
C PRO A 139 20.16 7.68 0.55
N ASP A 140 19.64 8.29 1.62
CA ASP A 140 20.23 8.24 2.97
C ASP A 140 19.66 7.11 3.85
N SER A 141 18.68 6.38 3.35
CA SER A 141 18.03 5.31 4.10
C SER A 141 18.83 4.02 4.09
N GLU A 142 18.70 3.22 5.15
CA GLU A 142 19.44 1.97 5.25
C GLU A 142 18.70 0.80 4.59
N ILE A 143 19.41 0.03 3.75
CA ILE A 143 18.87 -1.10 2.99
C ILE A 143 19.73 -2.34 3.27
N TYR A 144 19.08 -3.44 3.63
CA TYR A 144 19.74 -4.66 4.09
C TYR A 144 19.19 -5.92 3.43
N SER A 145 20.06 -6.91 3.21
CA SER A 145 19.68 -8.23 2.72
C SER A 145 20.48 -9.34 3.42
N TYR A 146 19.79 -10.31 4.00
CA TYR A 146 20.39 -11.50 4.61
C TYR A 146 19.79 -12.76 3.99
N ALA A 147 20.64 -13.63 3.45
CA ALA A 147 20.18 -14.79 2.71
C ALA A 147 21.02 -16.04 2.99
N THR A 148 20.41 -17.21 2.84
CA THR A 148 21.17 -18.46 2.78
C THR A 148 21.85 -18.66 1.44
N TRP A 149 21.21 -18.24 0.33
CA TRP A 149 21.74 -18.48 -1.00
C TRP A 149 22.73 -17.41 -1.47
N LYS A 150 23.96 -17.83 -1.81
CA LYS A 150 25.05 -16.96 -2.27
C LYS A 150 24.70 -16.03 -3.43
N ALA A 151 23.72 -16.38 -4.26
CA ALA A 151 23.36 -15.58 -5.43
C ALA A 151 22.96 -14.14 -5.07
N PHE A 152 22.39 -13.94 -3.87
CA PHE A 152 21.94 -12.64 -3.41
C PHE A 152 23.06 -11.62 -3.26
N ASP A 153 24.28 -12.04 -2.90
CA ASP A 153 25.44 -11.14 -2.79
C ASP A 153 26.42 -11.22 -3.99
N ILE A 154 26.04 -11.95 -5.05
CA ILE A 154 26.82 -12.07 -6.29
C ILE A 154 26.13 -11.36 -7.45
N GLY A 155 24.93 -11.83 -7.84
CA GLY A 155 24.43 -11.61 -9.19
C GLY A 155 23.04 -11.00 -9.30
N PHE A 156 22.25 -10.96 -8.22
CA PHE A 156 20.90 -10.39 -8.32
C PHE A 156 20.88 -8.86 -8.43
N PHE A 157 21.85 -8.16 -7.83
CA PHE A 157 21.76 -6.71 -7.62
C PHE A 157 23.10 -6.00 -7.77
N GLU A 158 23.05 -4.68 -7.93
CA GLU A 158 24.20 -3.82 -7.71
C GLU A 158 24.53 -3.69 -6.21
N ASN A 159 25.76 -4.06 -5.80
CA ASN A 159 26.15 -4.04 -4.38
C ASN A 159 26.03 -2.65 -3.71
N TYR A 160 26.19 -1.55 -4.45
CA TYR A 160 26.12 -0.18 -3.90
C TYR A 160 24.73 0.18 -3.34
N VAL A 161 23.70 -0.60 -3.69
CA VAL A 161 22.33 -0.36 -3.25
C VAL A 161 22.16 -0.66 -1.75
N PHE A 162 22.97 -1.56 -1.19
CA PHE A 162 22.85 -2.03 0.19
C PHE A 162 23.83 -1.31 1.11
N ASN A 163 23.40 -1.06 2.34
CA ASN A 163 24.31 -0.72 3.43
C ASN A 163 25.07 -1.99 3.86
N GLU A 164 24.38 -3.12 3.87
CA GLU A 164 24.97 -4.42 4.13
C GLU A 164 24.16 -5.52 3.44
N ILE A 165 24.90 -6.42 2.78
CA ILE A 165 24.36 -7.59 2.11
C ILE A 165 25.24 -8.79 2.45
N TYR A 166 24.63 -9.82 3.02
CA TYR A 166 25.32 -11.06 3.34
C TYR A 166 24.50 -12.25 2.89
N ALA A 167 25.19 -13.20 2.24
CA ALA A 167 24.65 -14.48 1.87
C ALA A 167 25.46 -15.65 2.45
N ARG A 168 25.11 -16.90 2.12
CA ARG A 168 25.75 -18.14 2.60
C ARG A 168 25.52 -18.45 4.08
N PHE A 169 24.50 -17.84 4.67
CA PHE A 169 24.04 -18.21 6.01
C PHE A 169 23.26 -19.53 6.00
N ASN A 170 23.04 -20.10 7.18
CA ASN A 170 21.92 -21.00 7.41
C ASN A 170 20.67 -20.18 7.80
N ASP A 171 19.48 -20.79 7.79
CA ASP A 171 18.24 -20.08 8.10
C ASP A 171 18.26 -19.43 9.50
N SER A 172 18.86 -20.08 10.50
CA SER A 172 18.99 -19.53 11.87
C SER A 172 19.84 -18.25 11.89
N ASP A 173 20.95 -18.23 11.15
CA ASP A 173 21.83 -17.06 11.06
C ASP A 173 21.12 -15.91 10.32
N VAL A 174 20.36 -16.20 9.25
CA VAL A 174 19.53 -15.19 8.57
C VAL A 174 18.54 -14.55 9.54
N ILE A 175 17.85 -15.37 10.34
CA ILE A 175 16.89 -14.91 11.34
C ILE A 175 17.57 -14.05 12.41
N GLN A 176 18.72 -14.48 12.91
CA GLN A 176 19.48 -13.73 13.91
C GLN A 176 19.95 -12.37 13.36
N GLN A 177 20.47 -12.33 12.12
CA GLN A 177 20.88 -11.07 11.48
C GLN A 177 19.69 -10.15 11.22
N GLY A 178 18.55 -10.70 10.79
CA GLY A 178 17.31 -9.94 10.64
C GLY A 178 16.84 -9.30 11.94
N ILE A 179 16.81 -10.07 13.04
CA ILE A 179 16.47 -9.57 14.38
C ILE A 179 17.45 -8.49 14.82
N ASN A 180 18.75 -8.72 14.65
CA ASN A 180 19.78 -7.73 14.97
C ASN A 180 19.59 -6.42 14.17
N CYS A 181 19.30 -6.54 12.87
CA CYS A 181 19.02 -5.41 12.00
C CYS A 181 17.79 -4.62 12.46
N ILE A 182 16.69 -5.30 12.81
CA ILE A 182 15.47 -4.68 13.33
C ILE A 182 15.77 -3.91 14.63
N LYS A 183 16.51 -4.53 15.56
CA LYS A 183 16.80 -3.93 16.86
C LYS A 183 17.74 -2.72 16.76
N ASN A 184 18.74 -2.78 15.88
CA ASN A 184 19.90 -1.90 15.93
C ASN A 184 20.12 -1.00 14.69
N LYS A 185 19.47 -1.27 13.55
CA LYS A 185 19.80 -0.65 12.25
C LYS A 185 18.60 -0.06 11.46
N ASN A 186 17.50 0.32 12.13
CA ASN A 186 16.28 0.97 11.58
C ASN A 186 16.11 0.94 10.04
N PRO A 187 15.87 -0.25 9.44
CA PRO A 187 15.96 -0.42 7.99
C PRO A 187 14.78 0.25 7.28
N LYS A 188 15.04 0.85 6.11
CA LYS A 188 13.99 1.29 5.17
C LYS A 188 13.44 0.13 4.37
N LEU A 189 14.34 -0.77 3.95
CA LEU A 189 14.01 -2.04 3.30
C LEU A 189 14.93 -3.14 3.86
N LEU A 190 14.32 -4.18 4.41
CA LEU A 190 15.00 -5.39 4.87
C LEU A 190 14.47 -6.59 4.10
N PHE A 191 15.36 -7.33 3.45
CA PHE A 191 15.05 -8.61 2.84
C PHE A 191 15.74 -9.76 3.57
N MET A 192 15.00 -10.82 3.81
CA MET A 192 15.45 -12.04 4.46
C MET A 192 15.02 -13.23 3.62
N TYR A 193 15.95 -14.12 3.30
CA TYR A 193 15.70 -15.30 2.48
C TYR A 193 16.07 -16.58 3.23
N LEU A 194 15.08 -17.46 3.37
CA LEU A 194 15.19 -18.78 3.98
C LEU A 194 15.13 -19.86 2.90
N GLY A 195 16.08 -20.79 2.92
CA GLY A 195 16.27 -21.79 1.87
C GLY A 195 16.02 -23.23 2.31
N ASP A 196 15.82 -23.49 3.61
CA ASP A 196 15.79 -24.87 4.09
C ASP A 196 14.55 -25.65 3.68
N VAL A 197 13.43 -24.97 3.47
CA VAL A 197 12.18 -25.59 3.02
C VAL A 197 12.33 -26.20 1.62
N ASP A 198 12.87 -25.44 0.68
CA ASP A 198 13.17 -25.94 -0.67
C ASP A 198 14.19 -27.09 -0.64
N ARG A 199 15.29 -26.91 0.11
CA ARG A 199 16.31 -27.95 0.33
C ARG A 199 15.71 -29.24 0.90
N ALA A 200 14.77 -29.13 1.84
CA ALA A 200 14.03 -30.27 2.38
C ALA A 200 13.13 -30.92 1.32
N GLY A 201 12.46 -30.14 0.47
CA GLY A 201 11.69 -30.63 -0.66
C GLY A 201 12.54 -31.45 -1.64
N HIS A 202 13.73 -30.96 -1.98
CA HIS A 202 14.69 -31.68 -2.81
C HIS A 202 15.21 -32.97 -2.16
N HIS A 203 15.59 -32.93 -0.88
CA HIS A 203 16.16 -34.10 -0.20
C HIS A 203 15.12 -35.17 0.16
N HIS A 204 13.95 -34.75 0.61
CA HIS A 204 12.96 -35.62 1.27
C HIS A 204 11.61 -35.71 0.57
N VAL A 205 11.43 -35.08 -0.59
CA VAL A 205 10.15 -34.90 -1.32
C VAL A 205 9.32 -33.73 -0.76
N TYR A 206 8.88 -32.82 -1.63
CA TYR A 206 7.93 -31.76 -1.26
C TYR A 206 6.65 -32.37 -0.69
N GLN A 207 6.07 -31.75 0.33
CA GLN A 207 4.87 -32.24 1.03
C GLN A 207 5.08 -33.54 1.81
N SER A 208 6.32 -34.01 1.99
CA SER A 208 6.64 -35.07 2.95
C SER A 208 6.55 -34.56 4.39
N GLU A 209 6.49 -35.48 5.35
CA GLU A 209 6.56 -35.13 6.78
C GLU A 209 7.80 -34.29 7.11
N LYS A 210 8.96 -34.65 6.55
CA LYS A 210 10.21 -33.92 6.78
C LYS A 210 10.19 -32.52 6.18
N TYR A 211 9.55 -32.34 5.02
CA TYR A 211 9.30 -31.02 4.43
C TYR A 211 8.41 -30.17 5.35
N TYR A 212 7.32 -30.72 5.88
CA TYR A 212 6.44 -29.98 6.79
C TYR A 212 7.11 -29.63 8.13
N GLN A 213 7.95 -30.51 8.66
CA GLN A 213 8.74 -30.20 9.87
C GLN A 213 9.61 -28.96 9.64
N VAL A 214 10.35 -28.89 8.53
CA VAL A 214 11.21 -27.73 8.21
C VAL A 214 10.39 -26.47 7.95
N LEU A 215 9.26 -26.58 7.25
CA LEU A 215 8.35 -25.44 7.04
C LEU A 215 7.77 -24.90 8.36
N ASN A 216 7.45 -25.78 9.31
CA ASN A 216 7.00 -25.37 10.64
C ASN A 216 8.12 -24.75 11.48
N ASP A 217 9.37 -25.19 11.31
CA ASP A 217 10.52 -24.56 11.98
C ASP A 217 10.84 -23.18 11.39
N ALA A 218 10.65 -22.99 10.09
CA ALA A 218 10.69 -21.66 9.46
C ALA A 218 9.58 -20.74 10.01
N ASP A 219 8.34 -21.24 10.14
CA ASP A 219 7.22 -20.50 10.74
C ASP A 219 7.51 -20.08 12.20
N LYS A 220 8.09 -20.96 13.01
CA LYS A 220 8.54 -20.61 14.39
C LYS A 220 9.64 -19.56 14.38
N SER A 221 10.58 -19.63 13.45
CA SER A 221 11.69 -18.67 13.38
C SER A 221 11.19 -17.28 12.96
N ILE A 222 10.20 -17.24 12.05
CA ILE A 222 9.50 -16.00 11.68
C ILE A 222 8.82 -15.35 12.87
N LEU A 223 8.23 -16.12 13.80
CA LEU A 223 7.66 -15.56 15.03
C LEU A 223 8.69 -14.72 15.81
N SER A 224 9.95 -15.17 15.90
CA SER A 224 11.01 -14.41 16.58
C SER A 224 11.32 -13.07 15.88
N VAL A 225 11.24 -13.02 14.54
CA VAL A 225 11.36 -11.77 13.78
C VAL A 225 10.18 -10.85 14.10
N LEU A 226 8.96 -11.37 14.04
CA LEU A 226 7.74 -10.59 14.33
C LEU A 226 7.74 -10.06 15.78
N GLN A 227 8.23 -10.85 16.75
CA GLN A 227 8.40 -10.40 18.13
C GLN A 227 9.39 -9.24 18.23
N ALA A 228 10.55 -9.32 17.57
CA ALA A 228 11.52 -8.24 17.54
C ALA A 228 10.96 -6.96 16.88
N MET A 229 10.12 -7.12 15.86
CA MET A 229 9.41 -5.98 15.24
C MET A 229 8.41 -5.35 16.20
N ASN A 230 7.65 -6.17 16.95
CA ASN A 230 6.71 -5.69 17.94
C ASN A 230 7.41 -4.91 19.08
N GLU A 231 8.55 -5.41 19.57
CA GLU A 231 9.40 -4.71 20.55
C GLU A 231 9.88 -3.33 20.07
N LYS A 232 10.03 -3.15 18.76
CA LYS A 232 10.45 -1.89 18.12
C LYS A 232 9.28 -1.04 17.63
N HIS A 233 8.04 -1.44 17.90
CA HIS A 233 6.83 -0.79 17.39
C HIS A 233 6.75 -0.72 15.86
N TYR A 234 7.43 -1.62 15.14
CA TYR A 234 7.47 -1.58 13.68
C TYR A 234 6.12 -1.95 13.04
N PHE A 235 5.20 -2.61 13.76
CA PHE A 235 3.85 -2.83 13.24
C PHE A 235 3.08 -1.52 13.00
N ASP A 236 3.45 -0.43 13.65
CA ASP A 236 2.72 0.85 13.56
C ASP A 236 3.03 1.63 12.27
N ASP A 237 4.14 1.32 11.60
CA ASP A 237 4.65 2.09 10.45
C ASP A 237 5.41 1.24 9.42
N SER A 238 5.19 -0.08 9.36
CA SER A 238 5.88 -0.97 8.41
C SER A 238 4.92 -1.77 7.53
N LEU A 239 5.36 -2.05 6.31
CA LEU A 239 4.85 -3.14 5.48
C LEU A 239 5.65 -4.41 5.80
N ILE A 240 4.96 -5.50 6.10
CA ILE A 240 5.56 -6.80 6.40
C ILE A 240 5.04 -7.77 5.37
N ILE A 241 5.92 -8.40 4.58
CA ILE A 241 5.56 -9.40 3.57
C ILE A 241 6.19 -10.73 3.95
N ILE A 242 5.40 -11.80 3.86
CA ILE A 242 5.90 -13.17 3.85
C ILE A 242 5.39 -13.86 2.59
N LEU A 243 6.29 -14.48 1.82
CA LEU A 243 5.94 -15.08 0.55
C LEU A 243 6.83 -16.28 0.20
N SER A 244 6.38 -17.00 -0.82
CA SER A 244 7.15 -18.04 -1.52
C SER A 244 7.30 -17.67 -2.99
N ASP A 245 8.36 -18.16 -3.61
CA ASP A 245 8.70 -17.90 -5.00
C ASP A 245 8.19 -19.01 -5.93
N HIS A 246 8.23 -20.27 -5.48
CA HIS A 246 7.61 -21.42 -6.14
C HIS A 246 7.18 -22.51 -5.13
N GLY A 247 6.50 -23.53 -5.64
CA GLY A 247 6.27 -24.80 -4.95
C GLY A 247 7.10 -25.94 -5.53
N GLY A 248 6.69 -27.18 -5.31
CA GLY A 248 7.41 -28.36 -5.77
C GLY A 248 6.57 -29.63 -5.77
N LYS A 249 7.02 -30.64 -6.51
CA LYS A 249 6.40 -31.97 -6.56
C LYS A 249 7.45 -33.05 -6.72
N GLY A 250 7.32 -34.14 -5.96
CA GLY A 250 8.40 -35.12 -5.89
C GLY A 250 9.63 -34.46 -5.29
N LYS A 251 10.80 -34.55 -5.93
CA LYS A 251 12.04 -33.88 -5.50
C LYS A 251 12.46 -32.73 -6.41
N ARG A 252 11.53 -32.18 -7.19
CA ARG A 252 11.82 -31.19 -8.24
C ARG A 252 10.78 -30.08 -8.28
N HIS A 253 11.16 -28.99 -8.94
CA HIS A 253 10.32 -27.87 -9.36
C HIS A 253 10.78 -27.42 -10.77
N GLY A 254 10.20 -26.34 -11.30
CA GLY A 254 10.54 -25.80 -12.63
C GLY A 254 9.46 -25.99 -13.72
N LEU A 255 8.40 -26.74 -13.44
CA LEU A 255 7.28 -26.96 -14.37
C LEU A 255 6.05 -26.11 -14.00
N GLY A 256 5.14 -25.93 -14.96
CA GLY A 256 3.91 -25.15 -14.80
C GLY A 256 2.73 -25.92 -14.19
N ILE A 257 2.99 -26.97 -13.41
CA ILE A 257 1.95 -27.75 -12.74
C ILE A 257 1.49 -27.05 -11.46
N LYS A 258 0.25 -27.31 -11.03
CA LYS A 258 -0.38 -26.66 -9.87
C LYS A 258 0.52 -26.62 -8.63
N ASP A 259 1.13 -27.75 -8.26
CA ASP A 259 1.96 -27.89 -7.06
C ASP A 259 3.25 -27.05 -7.12
N MET A 260 3.73 -26.68 -8.31
CA MET A 260 4.95 -25.90 -8.51
C MET A 260 4.68 -24.41 -8.74
N ILE A 261 3.58 -24.08 -9.44
CA ILE A 261 3.25 -22.70 -9.80
C ILE A 261 2.41 -21.99 -8.74
N ASN A 262 1.67 -22.72 -7.91
CA ASN A 262 0.90 -22.10 -6.83
C ASN A 262 1.81 -21.71 -5.67
N VAL A 263 1.68 -20.47 -5.24
CA VAL A 263 2.46 -19.88 -4.15
C VAL A 263 1.54 -19.18 -3.16
N PHE A 264 1.99 -19.07 -1.91
CA PHE A 264 1.36 -18.20 -0.94
C PHE A 264 2.00 -16.81 -0.95
N PHE A 265 1.20 -15.83 -0.60
CA PHE A 265 1.62 -14.48 -0.27
C PHE A 265 0.77 -13.97 0.89
N THR A 266 1.39 -13.24 1.81
CA THR A 266 0.67 -12.44 2.79
C THR A 266 1.41 -11.15 3.08
N ALA A 267 0.67 -10.08 3.32
CA ALA A 267 1.22 -8.82 3.73
C ALA A 267 0.39 -8.18 4.83
N TYR A 268 1.08 -7.63 5.83
CA TYR A 268 0.50 -6.78 6.86
C TYR A 268 1.01 -5.34 6.68
N SER A 269 0.11 -4.39 6.89
CA SER A 269 0.43 -2.98 7.10
C SER A 269 -0.62 -2.42 8.05
N PRO A 270 -0.30 -1.44 8.91
CA PRO A 270 -1.28 -0.77 9.77
C PRO A 270 -2.42 -0.09 8.97
N HIS A 271 -2.25 0.04 7.65
CA HIS A 271 -3.23 0.65 6.76
C HIS A 271 -4.00 -0.36 5.92
N PHE A 272 -3.59 -1.63 5.90
CA PHE A 272 -4.27 -2.67 5.13
C PHE A 272 -5.48 -3.20 5.89
N PRO A 273 -6.53 -3.66 5.20
CA PRO A 273 -7.62 -4.37 5.84
C PRO A 273 -7.14 -5.71 6.40
N ALA A 274 -7.72 -6.12 7.52
CA ALA A 274 -7.50 -7.45 8.07
C ALA A 274 -8.33 -8.50 7.31
N ASN A 275 -7.75 -9.69 7.17
CA ASN A 275 -8.39 -10.88 6.60
C ASN A 275 -8.98 -10.66 5.19
N MET A 276 -8.24 -9.96 4.32
CA MET A 276 -8.64 -9.75 2.93
C MET A 276 -7.88 -10.71 2.01
N GLU A 277 -8.61 -11.64 1.40
CA GLU A 277 -8.04 -12.46 0.32
C GLU A 277 -7.91 -11.61 -0.96
N ILE A 278 -6.75 -11.68 -1.61
CA ILE A 278 -6.50 -11.03 -2.91
C ILE A 278 -6.53 -12.07 -4.03
N SER A 279 -7.19 -11.72 -5.13
CA SER A 279 -7.29 -12.54 -6.33
C SER A 279 -6.25 -12.14 -7.39
N ASN A 280 -6.02 -13.03 -8.37
CA ASN A 280 -5.17 -12.77 -9.53
C ASN A 280 -3.73 -12.32 -9.24
N TYR A 281 -3.22 -12.60 -8.04
CA TYR A 281 -1.86 -12.30 -7.62
C TYR A 281 -0.81 -13.10 -8.39
N SER A 282 0.25 -12.42 -8.81
CA SER A 282 1.50 -13.04 -9.26
C SER A 282 2.67 -12.54 -8.41
N ILE A 283 3.73 -13.36 -8.27
CA ILE A 283 4.96 -12.93 -7.58
C ILE A 283 5.60 -11.67 -8.18
N ILE A 284 5.31 -11.35 -9.45
CA ILE A 284 5.71 -10.11 -10.13
C ILE A 284 5.13 -8.85 -9.46
N ASP A 285 4.02 -8.98 -8.73
CA ASP A 285 3.29 -7.87 -8.11
C ASP A 285 3.99 -7.32 -6.85
N VAL A 286 4.86 -8.12 -6.22
CA VAL A 286 5.47 -7.83 -4.91
C VAL A 286 6.18 -6.48 -4.89
N SER A 287 7.05 -6.23 -5.87
CA SER A 287 7.80 -4.97 -5.94
C SER A 287 6.89 -3.76 -6.05
N LYS A 288 5.78 -3.87 -6.80
CA LYS A 288 4.81 -2.77 -6.92
C LYS A 288 4.02 -2.55 -5.64
N ILE A 289 3.66 -3.61 -4.92
CA ILE A 289 3.04 -3.49 -3.59
C ILE A 289 3.98 -2.72 -2.65
N VAL A 290 5.26 -3.08 -2.60
CA VAL A 290 6.26 -2.39 -1.78
C VAL A 290 6.43 -0.93 -2.21
N ALA A 291 6.56 -0.67 -3.51
CA ALA A 291 6.75 0.68 -4.04
C ALA A 291 5.59 1.61 -3.72
N VAL A 292 4.34 1.16 -3.92
CA VAL A 292 3.15 1.95 -3.58
C VAL A 292 3.08 2.19 -2.07
N SER A 293 3.34 1.18 -1.25
CA SER A 293 3.31 1.33 0.21
C SER A 293 4.40 2.25 0.77
N LEU A 294 5.56 2.34 0.10
CA LEU A 294 6.63 3.28 0.47
C LEU A 294 6.49 4.66 -0.20
N GLY A 295 5.50 4.86 -1.08
CA GLY A 295 5.29 6.11 -1.79
C GLY A 295 6.33 6.38 -2.88
N MET A 296 6.94 5.33 -3.44
CA MET A 296 7.93 5.43 -4.51
C MET A 296 7.25 5.61 -5.87
N ALA A 297 7.89 6.38 -6.75
CA ALA A 297 7.48 6.46 -8.15
C ALA A 297 7.74 5.10 -8.85
N VAL A 298 6.68 4.38 -9.21
CA VAL A 298 6.79 3.06 -9.85
C VAL A 298 7.35 3.21 -11.28
N PRO A 299 8.42 2.49 -11.65
CA PRO A 299 8.96 2.48 -13.01
C PRO A 299 7.94 2.02 -14.07
N ASP A 300 7.99 2.61 -15.26
CA ASP A 300 7.08 2.27 -16.37
C ASP A 300 7.30 0.86 -16.94
N ASP A 301 8.50 0.31 -16.76
CA ASP A 301 8.88 -1.03 -17.23
C ASP A 301 8.39 -2.16 -16.32
N TRP A 302 7.92 -1.83 -15.10
CA TRP A 302 7.32 -2.80 -14.19
C TRP A 302 5.91 -3.18 -14.63
N ILE A 303 5.70 -4.48 -14.85
CA ILE A 303 4.38 -4.99 -15.27
C ILE A 303 3.53 -5.49 -14.11
N GLY A 304 4.09 -5.55 -12.90
CA GLY A 304 3.36 -5.92 -11.70
C GLY A 304 2.14 -5.03 -11.49
N LYS A 305 1.19 -5.58 -10.74
CA LYS A 305 -0.08 -4.93 -10.40
C LYS A 305 -0.15 -4.68 -8.92
N TYR A 306 -0.88 -3.63 -8.55
CA TYR A 306 -1.33 -3.47 -7.18
C TYR A 306 -2.66 -4.21 -7.05
N PRO A 307 -2.92 -4.97 -5.97
CA PRO A 307 -4.16 -5.73 -5.83
C PRO A 307 -5.39 -4.84 -6.00
N GLN A 308 -6.37 -5.31 -6.80
CA GLN A 308 -7.55 -4.52 -7.12
C GLN A 308 -8.40 -4.29 -5.86
N GLU A 309 -8.56 -5.33 -5.04
CA GLU A 309 -9.30 -5.30 -3.78
C GLU A 309 -8.73 -4.25 -2.83
N LEU A 310 -7.39 -4.15 -2.77
CA LEU A 310 -6.70 -3.16 -1.97
C LEU A 310 -6.83 -1.74 -2.55
N THR A 311 -6.83 -1.62 -3.88
CA THR A 311 -7.11 -0.35 -4.57
C THR A 311 -8.52 0.16 -4.22
N GLU A 312 -9.52 -0.71 -4.31
CA GLU A 312 -10.91 -0.39 -3.99
C GLU A 312 -11.08 -0.03 -2.51
N TYR A 313 -10.44 -0.78 -1.60
CA TYR A 313 -10.40 -0.48 -0.18
C TYR A 313 -9.89 0.94 0.10
N PHE A 314 -8.77 1.33 -0.51
CA PHE A 314 -8.21 2.67 -0.30
C PHE A 314 -9.04 3.77 -0.95
N ARG A 315 -9.66 3.53 -2.11
CA ARG A 315 -10.63 4.47 -2.69
C ARG A 315 -11.82 4.70 -1.76
N GLU A 316 -12.39 3.65 -1.18
CA GLU A 316 -13.51 3.78 -0.26
C GLU A 316 -13.10 4.52 1.03
N LYS A 317 -11.93 4.18 1.59
CA LYS A 317 -11.36 4.87 2.77
C LYS A 317 -11.17 6.37 2.49
N GLN A 318 -10.67 6.71 1.31
CA GLN A 318 -10.48 8.09 0.88
C GLN A 318 -11.81 8.83 0.73
N ARG A 319 -12.80 8.22 0.06
CA ARG A 319 -14.15 8.80 -0.09
C ARG A 319 -14.76 9.13 1.28
N LYS A 320 -14.71 8.21 2.24
CA LYS A 320 -15.21 8.43 3.61
C LYS A 320 -14.47 9.56 4.33
N PHE A 321 -13.15 9.68 4.12
CA PHE A 321 -12.35 10.77 4.69
C PHE A 321 -12.76 12.13 4.12
N VAL A 322 -12.97 12.22 2.81
CA VAL A 322 -13.41 13.44 2.12
C VAL A 322 -14.83 13.82 2.55
N GLU A 323 -15.78 12.88 2.54
CA GLU A 323 -17.16 13.09 3.01
C GLU A 323 -17.18 13.64 4.45
N LYS A 324 -16.37 13.07 5.36
CA LYS A 324 -16.23 13.57 6.73
C LYS A 324 -15.66 14.99 6.76
N SER A 325 -14.59 15.25 6.02
CA SER A 325 -13.93 16.57 5.99
C SER A 325 -14.87 17.67 5.46
N VAL A 326 -15.66 17.34 4.44
CA VAL A 326 -16.70 18.24 3.90
C VAL A 326 -17.79 18.48 4.93
N ASN A 327 -18.28 17.42 5.60
CA ASN A 327 -19.30 17.57 6.66
C ASN A 327 -18.79 18.42 7.84
N ASP A 328 -17.56 18.19 8.30
CA ASP A 328 -16.93 18.97 9.37
C ASP A 328 -16.78 20.45 8.95
N TYR A 329 -16.33 20.69 7.71
CA TYR A 329 -16.26 22.04 7.14
C TYR A 329 -17.63 22.71 7.08
N MET A 330 -18.64 22.03 6.52
CA MET A 330 -20.02 22.55 6.43
C MET A 330 -20.59 22.84 7.82
N ASN A 331 -20.38 21.98 8.81
CA ASN A 331 -20.85 22.22 10.17
C ASN A 331 -20.14 23.41 10.84
N SER A 332 -18.86 23.65 10.52
CA SER A 332 -18.08 24.76 11.07
C SER A 332 -18.36 26.12 10.41
N THR A 333 -18.60 26.15 9.08
CA THR A 333 -18.77 27.39 8.32
C THR A 333 -20.24 27.77 8.10
N PHE A 334 -21.15 26.81 7.95
CA PHE A 334 -22.56 27.07 7.64
C PHE A 334 -23.27 27.74 8.81
N PHE A 335 -23.11 27.25 10.05
CA PHE A 335 -23.74 27.87 11.21
C PHE A 335 -23.15 29.25 11.54
N LEU A 336 -21.83 29.42 11.48
CA LEU A 336 -21.20 30.69 11.83
C LEU A 336 -21.49 31.77 10.79
N SER A 337 -21.44 31.44 9.50
CA SER A 337 -21.62 32.42 8.41
C SER A 337 -23.09 32.79 8.19
N ILE A 338 -24.04 31.85 8.30
CA ILE A 338 -25.47 32.17 8.26
C ILE A 338 -25.87 32.97 9.49
N PHE A 339 -25.41 32.58 10.68
CA PHE A 339 -25.73 33.33 11.89
C PHE A 339 -25.18 34.77 11.84
N LEU A 340 -23.94 34.96 11.36
CA LEU A 340 -23.35 36.29 11.19
C LEU A 340 -24.05 37.10 10.09
N ARG A 341 -24.39 36.50 8.94
CA ARG A 341 -25.07 37.19 7.84
C ARG A 341 -26.52 37.53 8.17
N MET A 342 -27.25 36.62 8.83
CA MET A 342 -28.59 36.90 9.36
C MET A 342 -28.56 38.00 10.41
N LYS A 343 -27.63 37.96 11.36
CA LYS A 343 -27.47 39.02 12.37
C LYS A 343 -27.18 40.39 11.74
N THR A 344 -26.32 40.43 10.73
CA THR A 344 -26.00 41.66 9.99
C THR A 344 -27.21 42.16 9.19
N PHE A 345 -27.95 41.26 8.55
CA PHE A 345 -29.17 41.60 7.82
C PHE A 345 -30.28 42.14 8.75
N PHE A 346 -30.54 41.48 9.89
CA PHE A 346 -31.50 41.97 10.88
C PHE A 346 -31.12 43.35 11.44
N ASN A 347 -29.83 43.60 11.70
CA ASN A 347 -29.35 44.91 12.12
C ASN A 347 -29.59 46.00 11.04
N LEU A 348 -29.30 45.70 9.77
CA LEU A 348 -29.54 46.63 8.66
C LEU A 348 -31.03 46.92 8.43
N VAL A 349 -31.89 45.91 8.58
CA VAL A 349 -33.35 46.07 8.49
C VAL A 349 -33.87 46.94 9.64
N GLN A 350 -33.40 46.74 10.88
CA GLN A 350 -33.77 47.59 12.01
C GLN A 350 -33.33 49.06 11.82
N ILE A 351 -32.13 49.29 11.29
CA ILE A 351 -31.63 50.63 10.99
C ILE A 351 -32.50 51.32 9.93
N LYS A 352 -32.81 50.63 8.82
CA LYS A 352 -33.71 51.18 7.79
C LYS A 352 -35.11 51.42 8.31
N ALA A 353 -35.68 50.51 9.10
CA ALA A 353 -37.01 50.67 9.68
C ALA A 353 -37.09 51.91 10.60
N ARG A 354 -36.07 52.15 11.43
CA ARG A 354 -35.97 53.35 12.27
C ARG A 354 -35.84 54.63 11.44
N TYR A 355 -35.05 54.61 10.38
CA TYR A 355 -34.91 55.75 9.46
C TYR A 355 -36.24 56.11 8.79
N TYR A 356 -36.96 55.13 8.25
CA TYR A 356 -38.26 55.38 7.61
C TYR A 356 -39.35 55.79 8.60
N TYR A 357 -39.34 55.26 9.83
CA TYR A 357 -40.24 55.71 10.89
C TYR A 357 -39.96 57.17 11.28
N HIS A 358 -38.69 57.57 11.37
CA HIS A 358 -38.31 58.94 11.67
C HIS A 358 -38.68 59.93 10.54
N GLU A 359 -38.46 59.56 9.27
CA GLU A 359 -38.93 60.32 8.10
C GLU A 359 -40.46 60.45 8.07
N PHE A 360 -41.18 59.38 8.43
CA PHE A 360 -42.63 59.40 8.50
C PHE A 360 -43.13 60.35 9.60
N MET A 361 -42.56 60.29 10.81
CA MET A 361 -42.91 61.17 11.93
C MET A 361 -42.60 62.65 11.66
N LEU A 362 -41.53 62.94 10.91
CA LEU A 362 -41.20 64.30 10.48
C LEU A 362 -42.17 64.85 9.42
N ARG A 363 -42.74 63.98 8.59
CA ARG A 363 -43.72 64.36 7.56
C ARG A 363 -45.17 64.39 8.06
N SER A 364 -45.47 63.79 9.21
CA SER A 364 -46.80 63.78 9.82
C SER A 364 -47.01 64.86 10.88
N ASN A 365 -45.98 65.64 11.21
CA ASN A 365 -46.05 66.85 12.06
C ASN A 365 -45.95 68.16 11.25
N LEU A 366 -46.19 68.07 9.94
CA LEU A 366 -46.46 69.14 8.98
C LEU A 366 -47.84 68.87 8.39
#